data_AF-A0A946MJY4-F1
#
_entry.id   AF-A0A946MJY4-F1
#
_cell.length_a   1.000
_cell.length_b   1.000
_cell.length_c   1.000
_cell.angle_alpha   90.00
_cell.angle_beta   90.00
_cell.angle_gamma   90.00
#
_symmetry.space_group_name_H-M   'P 1'
#
loop_
_entity.id
_entity.type
_entity.pdbx_description
1 polymer ?
#
loop_
_entity_poly.entity_id
_entity_poly.type
_entity_poly.pdbx_seq_one_letter_code
_entity_poly.pdbx_strand_id
1 'polypeptide(L)'
;DEQLKTDTGYLIEVLTPLVKGYVTDRSIEVCSHGVQVYGGYGYISEFPVEQLMRDSRISMIYEGTNGIQAMDLIGRKLSMNNGESFQYFIDRMKETIENAKGIIGIENLVEKVNHAVTRLETLARQIRQRTRSKKVFNAYTFAHPFLEVTGDVTFAWMHLWRASVAAPKLAKKVGSLDKDAIAAKALKNKDAAFYAGQIESAKFFINTLLPSSYGKMDAIAEGDSSVEDILDVSFGSK
;
A
#
# COMPACT_ATOMS: atom_id res chain seq x y z
N ASP A 1 -4.91 23.12 -17.85
CA ASP A 1 -5.87 22.08 -18.21
C ASP A 1 -6.78 21.85 -17.01
N GLU A 2 -8.07 22.17 -17.14
CA GLU A 2 -9.05 22.04 -16.06
C GLU A 2 -9.38 20.58 -15.73
N GLN A 3 -9.41 19.71 -16.74
CA GLN A 3 -9.67 18.29 -16.53
C GLN A 3 -8.56 17.66 -15.71
N LEU A 4 -7.29 17.93 -16.09
CA LEU A 4 -6.13 17.46 -15.34
C LEU A 4 -6.16 17.93 -13.86
N LYS A 5 -6.65 19.15 -13.60
CA LYS A 5 -6.78 19.69 -12.24
C LYS A 5 -7.81 18.92 -11.43
N THR A 6 -8.98 18.65 -12.01
CA THR A 6 -10.03 17.85 -11.37
C THR A 6 -9.58 16.42 -11.09
N ASP A 7 -9.01 15.76 -12.10
CA ASP A 7 -8.45 14.42 -12.05
C ASP A 7 -7.37 14.27 -10.96
N THR A 8 -6.46 15.24 -10.88
CA THR A 8 -5.42 15.26 -9.84
C THR A 8 -6.03 15.50 -8.46
N GLY A 9 -7.04 16.36 -8.37
CA GLY A 9 -7.82 16.58 -7.14
C GLY A 9 -8.40 15.28 -6.60
N TYR A 10 -9.02 14.46 -7.46
CA TYR A 10 -9.56 13.15 -7.09
C TYR A 10 -8.53 12.21 -6.49
N LEU A 11 -7.30 12.16 -7.03
CA LEU A 11 -6.23 11.36 -6.45
C LEU A 11 -5.76 11.91 -5.11
N ILE A 12 -5.59 13.23 -4.99
CA ILE A 12 -5.15 13.87 -3.75
C ILE A 12 -6.11 13.52 -2.60
N GLU A 13 -7.42 13.53 -2.85
CA GLU A 13 -8.41 13.21 -1.83
C GLU A 13 -8.22 11.81 -1.22
N VAL A 14 -7.89 10.82 -2.04
CA VAL A 14 -7.68 9.42 -1.60
C VAL A 14 -6.26 9.21 -1.06
N LEU A 15 -5.25 9.80 -1.70
CA LEU A 15 -3.84 9.61 -1.35
C LEU A 15 -3.45 10.34 -0.06
N THR A 16 -4.09 11.45 0.28
CA THR A 16 -3.74 12.23 1.49
C THR A 16 -3.79 11.38 2.78
N PRO A 17 -4.90 10.68 3.11
CA PRO A 17 -4.93 9.83 4.29
C PRO A 17 -4.00 8.61 4.19
N LEU A 18 -3.65 8.15 2.99
CA LEU A 18 -2.66 7.07 2.80
C LEU A 18 -1.24 7.56 3.07
N VAL A 19 -0.85 8.70 2.51
CA VAL A 19 0.46 9.33 2.75
C VAL A 19 0.62 9.69 4.23
N LYS A 20 -0.45 10.10 4.90
CA LYS A 20 -0.41 10.34 6.34
C LYS A 20 -0.43 9.02 7.11
N GLY A 21 -1.54 8.30 7.10
CA GLY A 21 -1.76 7.16 7.97
C GLY A 21 -0.86 5.97 7.63
N TYR A 22 -1.03 5.42 6.42
CA TYR A 22 -0.33 4.21 6.01
C TYR A 22 1.20 4.38 5.99
N VAL A 23 1.71 5.45 5.39
CA VAL A 23 3.17 5.64 5.28
C VAL A 23 3.81 5.85 6.66
N THR A 24 3.12 6.48 7.61
CA THR A 24 3.68 6.67 8.96
C THR A 24 3.67 5.36 9.77
N ASP A 25 2.66 4.51 9.59
CA ASP A 25 2.66 3.13 10.14
C ASP A 25 3.83 2.31 9.56
N ARG A 26 4.05 2.39 8.25
CA ARG A 26 5.19 1.69 7.61
C ARG A 26 6.54 2.31 8.01
N SER A 27 6.59 3.62 8.27
CA SER A 27 7.83 4.31 8.65
C SER A 27 8.38 3.81 9.99
N ILE A 28 7.51 3.63 11.00
CA ILE A 28 7.95 3.10 12.29
C ILE A 28 8.43 1.65 12.16
N GLU A 29 7.77 0.84 11.34
CA GLU A 29 8.13 -0.56 11.07
C GLU A 29 9.49 -0.66 10.39
N VAL A 30 9.72 0.15 9.35
CA VAL A 30 11.01 0.24 8.65
C VAL A 30 12.12 0.72 9.59
N CYS A 31 11.87 1.72 10.44
CA CYS A 31 12.84 2.18 11.41
C CYS A 31 13.16 1.09 12.46
N SER A 32 12.15 0.33 12.90
CA SER A 32 12.33 -0.81 13.80
C SER A 32 13.20 -1.90 13.16
N HIS A 33 13.00 -2.20 11.87
CA HIS A 33 13.90 -3.09 11.14
C HIS A 33 15.32 -2.51 11.02
N GLY A 34 15.45 -1.20 10.83
CA GLY A 34 16.74 -0.50 10.85
C GLY A 34 17.51 -0.74 12.16
N VAL A 35 16.84 -0.62 13.31
CA VAL A 35 17.41 -0.97 14.62
C VAL A 35 17.81 -2.44 14.67
N GLN A 36 16.94 -3.34 14.21
CA GLN A 36 17.18 -4.79 14.23
C GLN A 36 18.42 -5.21 13.42
N VAL A 37 18.71 -4.55 12.29
CA VAL A 37 19.89 -4.83 11.46
C VAL A 37 21.20 -4.57 12.21
N TYR A 38 21.22 -3.61 13.14
CA TYR A 38 22.39 -3.29 13.96
C TYR A 38 22.46 -4.14 15.25
N GLY A 39 21.45 -4.96 15.55
CA GLY A 39 21.37 -5.73 16.79
C GLY A 39 21.41 -4.84 18.03
N GLY A 40 22.14 -5.24 19.07
CA GLY A 40 22.28 -4.45 20.31
C GLY A 40 22.86 -3.05 20.10
N TYR A 41 23.73 -2.87 19.10
CA TYR A 41 24.27 -1.55 18.74
C TYR A 41 23.20 -0.61 18.18
N GLY A 42 22.13 -1.16 17.60
CA GLY A 42 21.00 -0.35 17.13
C GLY A 42 20.17 0.24 18.26
N TYR A 43 20.32 -0.28 19.49
CA TYR A 43 19.56 0.18 20.66
C TYR A 43 20.29 1.27 21.45
N ILE A 44 21.57 1.51 21.17
CA ILE A 44 22.37 2.56 21.82
C ILE A 44 22.49 3.78 20.92
N SER A 45 22.60 4.96 21.52
CA SER A 45 22.63 6.26 20.81
C SER A 45 23.95 6.55 20.07
N GLU A 46 24.86 5.59 19.96
CA GLU A 46 26.05 5.71 19.11
C GLU A 46 25.68 5.67 17.62
N PHE A 47 24.63 4.92 17.25
CA PHE A 47 24.10 4.87 15.89
C PHE A 47 22.75 5.58 15.79
N PRO A 48 22.45 6.24 14.66
CA PRO A 48 21.26 7.10 14.55
C PRO A 48 19.94 6.32 14.45
N VAL A 49 19.97 4.99 14.31
CA VAL A 49 18.77 4.18 14.04
C VAL A 49 17.74 4.21 15.18
N GLU A 50 18.19 4.27 16.44
CA GLU A 50 17.28 4.44 17.59
C GLU A 50 16.55 5.78 17.54
N GLN A 51 17.27 6.84 17.16
CA GLN A 51 16.70 8.17 17.04
C GLN A 51 15.68 8.22 15.89
N LEU A 52 15.99 7.65 14.72
CA LEU A 52 15.05 7.57 13.60
C LEU A 52 13.76 6.84 14.01
N MET A 53 13.88 5.75 14.78
CA MET A 53 12.71 5.04 15.32
C MET A 53 11.88 5.94 16.23
N ARG A 54 12.48 6.64 17.19
CA ARG A 54 11.76 7.59 18.08
C ARG A 54 11.13 8.73 17.30
N ASP A 55 11.89 9.36 16.41
CA ASP A 55 11.46 10.53 15.65
C ASP A 55 10.33 10.17 14.67
N SER A 56 10.32 8.95 14.13
CA SER A 56 9.21 8.49 13.29
C SER A 56 7.89 8.31 14.06
N ARG A 57 7.93 8.05 15.39
CA ARG A 57 6.74 7.74 16.19
C ARG A 57 5.71 8.86 16.23
N ILE A 58 6.15 10.11 16.25
CA ILE A 58 5.26 11.29 16.35
C ILE A 58 4.39 11.45 15.11
N SER A 59 4.89 11.00 13.95
CA SER A 59 4.20 11.15 12.66
C SER A 59 2.85 10.42 12.60
N MET A 60 2.70 9.35 13.39
CA MET A 60 1.45 8.60 13.53
C MET A 60 0.41 9.30 14.43
N ILE A 61 0.82 10.32 15.19
CA ILE A 61 0.01 10.96 16.25
C ILE A 61 -0.49 12.34 15.82
N TYR A 62 0.42 13.24 15.41
CA TYR A 62 0.04 14.61 15.06
C TYR A 62 -0.80 14.69 13.78
N GLU A 63 -1.34 15.87 13.46
CA GLU A 63 -2.08 16.13 12.20
C GLU A 63 -3.20 15.10 11.93
N GLY A 64 -3.86 14.67 13.02
CA GLY A 64 -4.86 13.60 13.04
C GLY A 64 -4.21 12.21 13.16
N THR A 65 -4.55 11.46 14.20
CA THR A 65 -4.00 10.12 14.43
C THR A 65 -4.29 9.17 13.25
N ASN A 66 -3.52 8.10 13.10
CA ASN A 66 -3.73 7.15 12.00
C ASN A 66 -5.11 6.49 12.04
N GLY A 67 -5.72 6.35 13.22
CA GLY A 67 -7.12 5.97 13.37
C GLY A 67 -8.08 6.99 12.76
N ILE A 68 -7.88 8.29 13.03
CA ILE A 68 -8.68 9.36 12.43
C ILE A 68 -8.52 9.41 10.90
N GLN A 69 -7.29 9.23 10.39
CA GLN A 69 -7.05 9.16 8.94
C GLN A 69 -7.76 7.95 8.29
N ALA A 70 -7.80 6.82 8.99
CA ALA A 70 -8.53 5.64 8.54
C ALA A 70 -10.04 5.87 8.53
N MET A 71 -10.59 6.49 9.58
CA MET A 71 -12.01 6.86 9.65
C MET A 71 -12.37 7.88 8.57
N ASP A 72 -11.48 8.82 8.27
CA ASP A 72 -11.65 9.77 7.17
C ASP A 72 -11.76 9.07 5.82
N LEU A 73 -10.85 8.13 5.54
CA LEU A 73 -10.83 7.36 4.30
C LEU A 73 -12.19 6.68 4.06
N ILE A 74 -12.70 5.93 5.04
CA ILE A 74 -13.97 5.19 4.87
C ILE A 74 -15.23 6.06 5.00
N GLY A 75 -15.18 7.08 5.87
CA GLY A 75 -16.35 7.88 6.26
C GLY A 75 -16.60 9.05 5.31
N ARG A 76 -15.53 9.64 4.75
CA ARG A 76 -15.64 10.77 3.82
C ARG A 76 -15.11 10.42 2.43
N LYS A 77 -13.87 9.95 2.30
CA LYS A 77 -13.20 9.85 0.99
C LYS A 77 -13.83 8.80 0.06
N LEU A 78 -14.29 7.66 0.58
CA LEU A 78 -14.99 6.64 -0.22
C LEU A 78 -16.30 7.11 -0.87
N SER A 79 -16.99 8.08 -0.26
CA SER A 79 -18.26 8.61 -0.78
C SER A 79 -18.18 10.00 -1.39
N MET A 80 -17.02 10.67 -1.25
CA MET A 80 -16.78 12.01 -1.78
C MET A 80 -16.96 12.05 -3.30
N ASN A 81 -17.50 13.15 -3.82
CA ASN A 81 -17.82 13.30 -5.25
C ASN A 81 -18.66 12.12 -5.77
N ASN A 82 -19.65 11.69 -4.98
CA ASN A 82 -20.48 10.50 -5.24
C ASN A 82 -19.71 9.17 -5.39
N GLY A 83 -18.45 9.11 -4.94
CA GLY A 83 -17.54 7.97 -5.06
C GLY A 83 -16.60 8.05 -6.27
N GLU A 84 -16.70 9.11 -7.10
CA GLU A 84 -15.87 9.29 -8.29
C GLU A 84 -14.38 9.35 -7.94
N SER A 85 -14.00 9.97 -6.82
CA SER A 85 -12.58 10.10 -6.48
C SER A 85 -11.91 8.75 -6.21
N PHE A 86 -12.61 7.85 -5.50
CA PHE A 86 -12.09 6.50 -5.27
C PHE A 86 -12.17 5.63 -6.52
N GLN A 87 -13.22 5.78 -7.35
CA GLN A 87 -13.30 5.07 -8.62
C GLN A 87 -12.15 5.48 -9.55
N TYR A 88 -11.89 6.77 -9.69
CA TYR A 88 -10.79 7.30 -10.49
C TYR A 88 -9.44 6.78 -10.01
N PHE A 89 -9.24 6.68 -8.69
CA PHE A 89 -8.06 6.05 -8.11
C PHE A 89 -7.88 4.58 -8.52
N ILE A 90 -8.95 3.78 -8.48
CA ILE A 90 -8.94 2.40 -8.99
C ILE A 90 -8.69 2.34 -10.50
N ASP A 91 -9.26 3.27 -11.26
CA ASP A 91 -9.11 3.30 -12.72
C ASP A 91 -7.66 3.57 -13.15
N ARG A 92 -6.92 4.40 -12.40
CA ARG A 92 -5.47 4.61 -12.63
C ARG A 92 -4.64 3.35 -12.35
N MET A 93 -5.03 2.54 -11.36
CA MET A 93 -4.41 1.23 -11.14
C MET A 93 -4.69 0.29 -12.31
N LYS A 94 -5.96 0.22 -12.76
CA LYS A 94 -6.38 -0.61 -13.90
C LYS A 94 -5.67 -0.21 -15.18
N GLU A 95 -5.53 1.09 -15.45
CA GLU A 95 -4.77 1.59 -16.59
C GLU A 95 -3.31 1.14 -16.55
N THR A 96 -2.67 1.18 -15.37
CA THR A 96 -1.30 0.70 -15.22
C THR A 96 -1.19 -0.81 -15.46
N ILE A 97 -2.18 -1.58 -14.98
CA ILE A 97 -2.28 -3.02 -15.24
C ILE A 97 -2.40 -3.27 -16.74
N GLU A 98 -3.29 -2.57 -17.45
CA GLU A 98 -3.45 -2.70 -18.91
C GLU A 98 -2.15 -2.35 -19.65
N ASN A 99 -1.50 -1.23 -19.30
CA ASN A 99 -0.24 -0.81 -19.90
C ASN A 99 0.92 -1.78 -19.63
N ALA A 100 0.84 -2.56 -18.54
CA ALA A 100 1.84 -3.56 -18.19
C ALA A 100 1.61 -4.93 -18.86
N LYS A 101 0.43 -5.17 -19.45
CA LYS A 101 0.14 -6.43 -20.14
C LYS A 101 1.08 -6.64 -21.32
N GLY A 102 1.53 -7.89 -21.47
CA GLY A 102 2.43 -8.28 -22.56
C GLY A 102 3.90 -7.84 -22.38
N ILE A 103 4.24 -7.14 -21.28
CA ILE A 103 5.65 -6.87 -20.96
C ILE A 103 6.29 -8.14 -20.42
N ILE A 104 7.28 -8.64 -21.18
CA ILE A 104 7.96 -9.89 -20.87
C ILE A 104 8.74 -9.78 -19.55
N GLY A 105 8.56 -10.75 -18.67
CA GLY A 105 9.27 -10.88 -17.39
C GLY A 105 8.56 -10.28 -16.18
N ILE A 106 7.35 -9.72 -16.36
CA ILE A 106 6.52 -9.17 -15.28
C ILE A 106 5.07 -9.64 -15.30
N GLU A 107 4.71 -10.61 -16.15
CA GLU A 107 3.34 -11.07 -16.40
C GLU A 107 2.63 -11.51 -15.11
N ASN A 108 3.30 -12.33 -14.29
CA ASN A 108 2.80 -12.77 -12.99
C ASN A 108 2.60 -11.60 -12.00
N LEU A 109 3.39 -10.51 -12.11
CA LEU A 109 3.17 -9.32 -11.28
C LEU A 109 1.89 -8.60 -11.69
N VAL A 110 1.61 -8.50 -13.00
CA VAL A 110 0.37 -7.92 -13.53
C VAL A 110 -0.83 -8.68 -12.99
N GLU A 111 -0.81 -10.01 -13.06
CA GLU A 111 -1.91 -10.88 -12.58
C GLU A 111 -2.19 -10.68 -11.09
N LYS A 112 -1.14 -10.69 -10.25
CA LYS A 112 -1.28 -10.52 -8.80
C LYS A 112 -1.80 -9.14 -8.41
N VAL A 113 -1.29 -8.09 -9.04
CA VAL A 113 -1.77 -6.72 -8.77
C VAL A 113 -3.21 -6.55 -9.26
N ASN A 114 -3.57 -7.10 -10.43
CA ASN A 114 -4.95 -7.10 -10.90
C ASN A 114 -5.91 -7.80 -9.92
N HIS A 115 -5.50 -8.94 -9.37
CA HIS A 115 -6.27 -9.64 -8.35
C HIS A 115 -6.48 -8.78 -7.09
N ALA A 116 -5.40 -8.17 -6.58
CA ALA A 116 -5.47 -7.31 -5.40
C ALA A 116 -6.35 -6.06 -5.62
N VAL A 117 -6.23 -5.41 -6.78
CA VAL A 117 -7.04 -4.23 -7.14
C VAL A 117 -8.53 -4.60 -7.24
N THR A 118 -8.85 -5.74 -7.86
CA THR A 118 -10.24 -6.22 -7.99
C THR A 118 -10.86 -6.51 -6.61
N ARG A 119 -10.06 -7.10 -5.71
CA ARG A 119 -10.48 -7.35 -4.32
C ARG A 119 -10.70 -6.05 -3.55
N LEU A 120 -9.77 -5.10 -3.65
CA LEU A 120 -9.90 -3.79 -3.02
C LEU A 120 -11.15 -3.03 -3.50
N GLU A 121 -11.41 -3.01 -4.81
CA GLU A 121 -12.61 -2.38 -5.39
C GLU A 121 -13.90 -3.00 -4.85
N THR A 122 -13.94 -4.33 -4.72
CA THR A 122 -15.08 -5.03 -4.13
C THR A 122 -15.24 -4.71 -2.64
N LEU A 123 -14.14 -4.72 -1.88
CA LEU A 123 -14.15 -4.41 -0.46
C LEU A 123 -14.57 -2.97 -0.18
N ALA A 124 -14.10 -2.01 -0.99
CA ALA A 124 -14.47 -0.61 -0.89
C ALA A 124 -15.98 -0.39 -1.08
N ARG A 125 -16.60 -1.11 -2.03
CA ARG A 125 -18.06 -1.11 -2.20
C ARG A 125 -18.79 -1.67 -0.98
N GLN A 126 -18.31 -2.77 -0.40
CA GLN A 126 -18.90 -3.37 0.80
C GLN A 126 -18.81 -2.43 2.01
N ILE A 127 -17.64 -1.82 2.25
CA ILE A 127 -17.45 -0.86 3.33
C ILE A 127 -18.35 0.37 3.14
N ARG A 128 -18.41 0.92 1.92
CA ARG A 128 -19.32 2.03 1.60
C ARG A 128 -20.79 1.69 1.84
N GLN A 129 -21.20 0.44 1.60
CA GLN A 129 -22.56 -0.01 1.92
C GLN A 129 -22.77 -0.08 3.43
N ARG A 130 -21.81 -0.63 4.19
CA ARG A 130 -21.91 -0.75 5.65
C ARG A 130 -21.99 0.61 6.33
N THR A 131 -21.20 1.60 5.90
CA THR A 131 -21.22 2.97 6.46
C THR A 131 -22.56 3.69 6.28
N ARG A 132 -23.40 3.24 5.34
CA ARG A 132 -24.76 3.78 5.08
C ARG A 132 -25.88 2.92 5.67
N SER A 133 -25.54 1.96 6.52
CA SER A 133 -26.48 0.98 7.08
C SER A 133 -26.46 0.99 8.60
N LYS A 134 -27.27 0.12 9.22
CA LYS A 134 -27.20 -0.12 10.69
C LYS A 134 -25.84 -0.68 11.14
N LYS A 135 -25.04 -1.24 10.22
CA LYS A 135 -23.67 -1.73 10.47
C LYS A 135 -22.59 -0.63 10.34
N VAL A 136 -22.96 0.63 10.58
CA VAL A 136 -22.00 1.74 10.49
C VAL A 136 -20.86 1.59 11.50
N PHE A 137 -21.16 1.16 12.73
CA PHE A 137 -20.15 0.94 13.76
C PHE A 137 -19.17 -0.17 13.35
N ASN A 138 -19.68 -1.32 12.89
CA ASN A 138 -18.89 -2.37 12.25
C ASN A 138 -17.92 -1.83 11.18
N ALA A 139 -18.40 -0.97 10.28
CA ALA A 139 -17.54 -0.41 9.23
C ALA A 139 -16.34 0.35 9.82
N TYR A 140 -16.57 1.13 10.89
CA TYR A 140 -15.52 1.89 11.57
C TYR A 140 -14.57 1.01 12.40
N THR A 141 -15.01 -0.14 12.91
CA THR A 141 -14.11 -1.15 13.52
C THR A 141 -13.01 -1.58 12.56
N PHE A 142 -13.34 -1.69 11.27
CA PHE A 142 -12.39 -2.10 10.22
C PHE A 142 -11.74 -0.93 9.47
N ALA A 143 -11.88 0.31 9.94
CA ALA A 143 -11.33 1.48 9.27
C ALA A 143 -9.81 1.36 9.06
N HIS A 144 -9.07 1.06 10.13
CA HIS A 144 -7.61 0.99 10.08
C HIS A 144 -7.09 -0.20 9.26
N PRO A 145 -7.61 -1.44 9.41
CA PRO A 145 -7.32 -2.52 8.47
C PRO A 145 -7.61 -2.16 7.00
N PHE A 146 -8.70 -1.43 6.73
CA PHE A 146 -9.03 -0.98 5.37
C PHE A 146 -8.00 0.04 4.83
N LEU A 147 -7.53 0.97 5.67
CA LEU A 147 -6.43 1.88 5.34
C LEU A 147 -5.15 1.10 4.99
N GLU A 148 -4.81 0.07 5.77
CA GLU A 148 -3.63 -0.77 5.53
C GLU A 148 -3.68 -1.48 4.19
N VAL A 149 -4.77 -2.22 3.92
CA VAL A 149 -4.89 -2.98 2.66
C VAL A 149 -4.96 -2.04 1.45
N THR A 150 -5.56 -0.85 1.60
CA THR A 150 -5.58 0.17 0.54
C THR A 150 -4.15 0.65 0.25
N GLY A 151 -3.34 0.91 1.29
CA GLY A 151 -1.94 1.29 1.15
C GLY A 151 -1.07 0.20 0.52
N ASP A 152 -1.24 -1.06 0.92
CA ASP A 152 -0.50 -2.20 0.36
C ASP A 152 -0.78 -2.35 -1.16
N VAL A 153 -2.05 -2.27 -1.57
CA VAL A 153 -2.40 -2.29 -3.00
C VAL A 153 -1.86 -1.06 -3.74
N THR A 154 -1.84 0.11 -3.10
CA THR A 154 -1.26 1.34 -3.66
C THR A 154 0.24 1.18 -3.94
N PHE A 155 1.00 0.62 -3.00
CA PHE A 155 2.42 0.37 -3.18
C PHE A 155 2.67 -0.73 -4.21
N ALA A 156 1.84 -1.78 -4.25
CA ALA A 156 1.90 -2.79 -5.30
C ALA A 156 1.68 -2.19 -6.70
N TRP A 157 0.72 -1.26 -6.83
CA TRP A 157 0.51 -0.49 -8.05
C TRP A 157 1.75 0.32 -8.45
N MET A 158 2.35 1.07 -7.52
CA MET A 158 3.58 1.83 -7.78
C MET A 158 4.78 0.95 -8.16
N HIS A 159 4.90 -0.22 -7.53
CA HIS A 159 5.92 -1.21 -7.89
C HIS A 159 5.70 -1.78 -9.29
N LEU A 160 4.46 -2.10 -9.66
CA LEU A 160 4.13 -2.55 -11.01
C LEU A 160 4.40 -1.47 -12.06
N TRP A 161 4.01 -0.21 -11.79
CA TRP A 161 4.31 0.92 -12.67
C TRP A 161 5.81 1.09 -12.91
N ARG A 162 6.62 1.02 -11.85
CA ARG A 162 8.08 1.08 -11.97
C ARG A 162 8.63 -0.10 -12.77
N ALA A 163 8.10 -1.31 -12.54
CA ALA A 163 8.50 -2.52 -13.25
C ALA A 163 8.13 -2.48 -14.74
N SER A 164 6.97 -1.93 -15.10
CA SER A 164 6.52 -1.79 -16.50
C SER A 164 7.40 -0.83 -17.29
N VAL A 165 7.97 0.18 -16.63
CA VAL A 165 8.99 1.07 -17.24
C VAL A 165 10.37 0.42 -17.25
N ALA A 166 10.76 -0.30 -16.20
CA ALA A 166 12.10 -0.86 -16.04
C ALA A 166 12.37 -2.07 -16.94
N ALA A 167 11.42 -2.99 -17.08
CA ALA A 167 11.61 -4.25 -17.81
C ALA A 167 11.95 -4.05 -19.30
N PRO A 168 11.22 -3.24 -20.09
CA PRO A 168 11.59 -2.98 -21.49
C PRO A 168 12.95 -2.28 -21.63
N LYS A 169 13.26 -1.35 -20.72
CA LYS A 169 14.53 -0.61 -20.72
C LYS A 169 15.72 -1.52 -20.38
N LEU A 170 15.53 -2.44 -19.44
CA LEU A 170 16.54 -3.45 -19.09
C LEU A 170 16.76 -4.41 -20.27
N ALA A 171 15.68 -4.95 -20.84
CA ALA A 171 15.75 -5.84 -21.99
C ALA A 171 16.51 -5.20 -23.16
N LYS A 172 16.23 -3.94 -23.49
CA LYS A 172 16.96 -3.19 -24.52
C LYS A 172 18.45 -2.99 -24.20
N LYS A 173 18.81 -2.78 -22.93
CA LYS A 173 20.20 -2.55 -22.51
C LYS A 173 21.04 -3.82 -22.43
N VAL A 174 20.42 -4.94 -22.08
CA VAL A 174 21.10 -6.24 -21.93
C VAL A 174 21.06 -7.03 -23.24
N GLY A 175 20.01 -6.86 -24.05
CA GLY A 175 19.74 -7.67 -25.25
C GLY A 175 19.17 -9.06 -24.95
N SER A 176 18.96 -9.37 -23.67
CA SER A 176 18.41 -10.63 -23.18
C SER A 176 17.72 -10.39 -21.82
N LEU A 177 16.79 -11.28 -21.45
CA LEU A 177 16.20 -11.35 -20.11
C LEU A 177 16.80 -12.49 -19.27
N ASP A 178 17.84 -13.14 -19.79
CA ASP A 178 18.60 -14.15 -19.07
C ASP A 178 19.26 -13.56 -17.81
N LYS A 179 19.20 -14.31 -16.71
CA LYS A 179 19.67 -13.83 -15.40
C LYS A 179 21.18 -13.59 -15.38
N ASP A 180 21.97 -14.46 -16.00
CA ASP A 180 23.42 -14.35 -16.01
C ASP A 180 23.86 -13.19 -16.90
N ALA A 181 23.20 -12.99 -18.04
CA ALA A 181 23.40 -11.83 -18.90
C ALA A 181 23.07 -10.51 -18.19
N ILE A 182 21.95 -10.46 -17.46
CA ILE A 182 21.57 -9.29 -16.64
C ILE A 182 22.62 -9.03 -15.57
N ALA A 183 23.05 -10.05 -14.82
CA ALA A 183 24.04 -9.91 -13.76
C ALA A 183 25.38 -9.40 -14.30
N ALA A 184 25.88 -10.00 -15.39
CA ALA A 184 27.13 -9.59 -16.04
C ALA A 184 27.08 -8.14 -16.54
N LYS A 185 25.93 -7.70 -17.08
CA LYS A 185 25.75 -6.31 -17.53
C LYS A 185 25.60 -5.33 -16.37
N ALA A 186 24.86 -5.70 -15.33
CA ALA A 186 24.61 -4.87 -14.14
C ALA A 186 25.92 -4.50 -13.40
N LEU A 187 26.88 -5.43 -13.33
CA LEU A 187 28.20 -5.16 -12.73
C LEU A 187 28.98 -4.05 -13.43
N LYS A 188 28.71 -3.80 -14.72
CA LYS A 188 29.45 -2.84 -15.56
C LYS A 188 28.62 -1.62 -15.97
N ASN A 189 27.31 -1.62 -15.73
CA ASN A 189 26.39 -0.57 -16.17
C ASN A 189 25.39 -0.22 -15.08
N LYS A 190 25.50 0.99 -14.52
CA LYS A 190 24.67 1.48 -13.42
C LYS A 190 23.17 1.49 -13.77
N ASP A 191 22.80 1.85 -14.99
CA ASP A 191 21.39 1.85 -15.40
C ASP A 191 20.82 0.43 -15.44
N ALA A 192 21.60 -0.54 -15.95
CA ALA A 192 21.17 -1.94 -15.99
C ALA A 192 21.00 -2.49 -14.55
N ALA A 193 21.94 -2.18 -13.65
CA ALA A 193 21.82 -2.52 -12.24
C ALA A 193 20.58 -1.89 -11.58
N PHE A 194 20.33 -0.61 -11.86
CA PHE A 194 19.15 0.09 -11.36
C PHE A 194 17.86 -0.56 -11.84
N TYR A 195 17.67 -0.75 -13.15
CA TYR A 195 16.44 -1.36 -13.68
C TYR A 195 16.26 -2.81 -13.20
N ALA A 196 17.33 -3.59 -13.07
CA ALA A 196 17.25 -4.92 -12.48
C ALA A 196 16.76 -4.86 -11.02
N GLY A 197 17.34 -3.98 -10.19
CA GLY A 197 16.92 -3.79 -8.80
C GLY A 197 15.46 -3.30 -8.67
N GLN A 198 14.99 -2.47 -9.60
CA GLN A 198 13.59 -2.03 -9.67
C GLN A 198 12.63 -3.20 -9.86
N ILE A 199 12.95 -4.12 -10.77
CA ILE A 199 12.14 -5.31 -11.06
C ILE A 199 12.18 -6.28 -9.88
N GLU A 200 13.35 -6.54 -9.30
CA GLU A 200 13.46 -7.43 -8.14
C GLU A 200 12.75 -6.87 -6.90
N SER A 201 12.80 -5.55 -6.69
CA SER A 201 12.03 -4.90 -5.62
C SER A 201 10.52 -5.07 -5.82
N ALA A 202 10.03 -4.92 -7.06
CA ALA A 202 8.62 -5.14 -7.39
C ALA A 202 8.23 -6.61 -7.17
N LYS A 203 9.07 -7.56 -7.59
CA LYS A 203 8.86 -8.99 -7.34
C LYS A 203 8.79 -9.28 -5.85
N PHE A 204 9.70 -8.75 -5.04
CA PHE A 204 9.68 -8.96 -3.60
C PHE A 204 8.39 -8.43 -2.97
N PHE A 205 8.04 -7.17 -3.24
CA PHE A 205 6.83 -6.56 -2.66
C PHE A 205 5.56 -7.33 -3.06
N ILE A 206 5.37 -7.58 -4.36
CA ILE A 206 4.14 -8.17 -4.90
C ILE A 206 4.04 -9.67 -4.58
N ASN A 207 5.15 -10.40 -4.53
CA ASN A 207 5.12 -11.85 -4.24
C ASN A 207 5.17 -12.17 -2.74
N THR A 208 5.72 -11.29 -1.91
CA THR A 208 5.98 -11.59 -0.49
C THR A 208 5.11 -10.77 0.45
N LEU A 209 4.96 -9.46 0.20
CA LEU A 209 4.27 -8.56 1.14
C LEU A 209 2.77 -8.46 0.83
N LEU A 210 2.42 -8.25 -0.44
CA LEU A 210 1.03 -8.10 -0.88
C LEU A 210 0.10 -9.27 -0.49
N PRO A 211 0.53 -10.55 -0.51
CA PRO A 211 -0.36 -11.65 -0.12
C PRO A 211 -0.84 -11.59 1.32
N SER A 212 -0.07 -10.98 2.23
CA SER A 212 -0.48 -10.82 3.63
C SER A 212 -1.72 -9.95 3.79
N SER A 213 -1.95 -9.01 2.86
CA SER A 213 -3.12 -8.15 2.83
C SER A 213 -4.41 -8.94 2.53
N TYR A 214 -4.33 -10.12 1.91
CA TYR A 214 -5.53 -10.90 1.55
C TYR A 214 -6.27 -11.41 2.79
N GLY A 215 -5.56 -11.91 3.81
CA GLY A 215 -6.19 -12.31 5.07
C GLY A 215 -6.86 -11.13 5.78
N LYS A 216 -6.23 -9.93 5.73
CA LYS A 216 -6.87 -8.70 6.24
C LYS A 216 -8.13 -8.34 5.45
N MET A 217 -8.08 -8.44 4.12
CA MET A 217 -9.26 -8.22 3.27
C MET A 217 -10.39 -9.21 3.59
N ASP A 218 -10.06 -10.48 3.85
CA ASP A 218 -11.04 -11.50 4.24
C ASP A 218 -11.69 -11.13 5.59
N ALA A 219 -10.91 -10.76 6.61
CA ALA A 219 -11.42 -10.34 7.91
C ALA A 219 -12.34 -9.10 7.82
N ILE A 220 -11.97 -8.11 7.00
CA ILE A 220 -12.81 -6.93 6.74
C ILE A 220 -14.12 -7.34 6.05
N ALA A 221 -14.05 -8.24 5.06
CA ALA A 221 -15.21 -8.72 4.32
C ALA A 221 -16.15 -9.56 5.18
N GLU A 222 -15.63 -10.35 6.11
CA GLU A 222 -16.42 -11.09 7.10
C GLU A 222 -17.14 -10.13 8.05
N GLY A 223 -16.41 -9.12 8.56
CA GLY A 223 -17.00 -8.07 9.39
C GLY A 223 -17.48 -8.57 10.74
N ASP A 224 -16.66 -9.40 11.40
CA ASP A 224 -16.94 -9.93 12.73
C ASP A 224 -17.31 -8.82 13.75
N SER A 225 -18.31 -9.10 14.58
CA SER A 225 -18.88 -8.15 15.54
C SER A 225 -18.34 -8.28 16.96
N SER A 226 -17.32 -9.12 17.20
CA SER A 226 -16.80 -9.35 18.56
C SER A 226 -16.39 -8.06 19.30
N VAL A 227 -15.87 -7.07 18.58
CA VAL A 227 -15.51 -5.74 19.14
C VAL A 227 -16.75 -4.94 19.57
N GLU A 228 -17.89 -5.20 18.94
CA GLU A 228 -19.19 -4.57 19.26
C GLU A 228 -19.92 -5.32 20.38
N ASP A 229 -19.77 -6.64 20.41
CA ASP A 229 -20.51 -7.53 21.31
C ASP A 229 -19.83 -7.71 22.67
N ILE A 230 -18.51 -7.44 22.76
CA ILE A 230 -17.76 -7.54 24.01
C ILE A 230 -18.29 -6.54 25.05
N LEU A 231 -18.60 -7.04 26.24
CA LEU A 231 -19.05 -6.22 27.35
C LEU A 231 -17.88 -5.40 27.93
N ASP A 232 -18.14 -4.15 28.34
CA ASP A 232 -17.13 -3.28 28.95
C ASP A 232 -16.43 -3.96 30.15
N VAL A 233 -17.19 -4.65 31.00
CA VAL A 233 -16.66 -5.38 32.18
C VAL A 233 -15.62 -6.44 31.80
N SER A 234 -15.66 -6.97 30.57
CA SER A 234 -14.69 -7.93 30.06
C SER A 234 -13.32 -7.31 29.78
N PHE A 235 -13.21 -5.98 29.72
CA PHE A 235 -11.92 -5.26 29.64
C PHE A 235 -11.27 -5.01 31.02
N GLY A 236 -11.88 -5.51 32.11
CA GLY A 236 -11.33 -5.39 33.47
C GLY A 236 -11.68 -4.07 34.16
N SER A 237 -12.67 -3.33 33.66
CA SER A 237 -13.31 -2.26 34.42
C SER A 237 -14.12 -2.89 35.57
N LYS A 238 -13.84 -2.43 36.80
CA LYS A 238 -14.66 -2.73 37.98
C LYS A 238 -15.98 -1.97 37.92
#